data_AF-A0A800CND0-F1
#
_entry.id   AF-A0A800CND0-F1
#
_cell.length_a   1.000
_cell.length_b   1.000
_cell.length_c   1.000
_cell.angle_alpha   90.00
_cell.angle_beta   90.00
_cell.angle_gamma   90.00
#
_symmetry.space_group_name_H-M   'P 1'
#
loop_
_entity.id
_entity.type
_entity.pdbx_description
1 polymer ?
#
loop_
_entity_poly.entity_id
_entity_poly.type
_entity_poly.pdbx_seq_one_letter_code
_entity_poly.pdbx_strand_id
1 'polypeptide(L)'
;MGMVLTLAAMLIAADWEGVRISVGLEDADIIGDDNRALQAAVDYVAGLGGGVVEIGEGEFLMEDSLHLRSNVTLIGRGETTILVKSDGFQSELILDGDYGEEQITVADPSRFKVGIGVTILDDRSGGFHTTVATIIASDENTFRINRPLQADYLVSANAKAQNTFPIISGYYVENVEIRGISIDGNRQNNPPITGCRGAGIFLYRARNVHI
;
A
#
# COMPACT_ATOMS: atom_id res chain seq x y z
N MET A 1 -10.08 -50.50 -41.93
CA MET A 1 -10.46 -50.22 -40.53
C MET A 1 -9.32 -49.43 -39.92
N GLY A 2 -9.55 -48.22 -39.39
CA GLY A 2 -8.47 -47.31 -38.98
C GLY A 2 -8.83 -45.85 -39.23
N MET A 3 -9.82 -45.34 -38.48
CA MET A 3 -10.19 -43.92 -38.48
C MET A 3 -9.25 -43.18 -37.52
N VAL A 4 -8.33 -42.39 -38.05
CA VAL A 4 -7.47 -41.52 -37.24
C VAL A 4 -8.26 -40.26 -36.88
N LEU A 5 -8.82 -40.21 -35.66
CA LEU A 5 -9.31 -38.96 -35.08
C LEU A 5 -8.11 -38.16 -34.59
N THR A 6 -7.67 -37.18 -35.38
CA THR A 6 -6.77 -36.15 -34.88
C THR A 6 -7.57 -35.24 -33.96
N LEU A 7 -7.41 -35.41 -32.65
CA LEU A 7 -8.06 -34.54 -31.66
C LEU A 7 -7.35 -33.17 -31.67
N ALA A 8 -7.72 -32.33 -32.64
CA ALA A 8 -7.36 -30.92 -32.62
C ALA A 8 -8.05 -30.29 -31.41
N ALA A 9 -7.29 -30.12 -30.32
CA ALA A 9 -7.72 -29.38 -29.15
C ALA A 9 -7.83 -27.90 -29.53
N MET A 10 -8.96 -27.54 -30.12
CA MET A 10 -9.40 -26.18 -30.33
C MET A 10 -9.70 -25.61 -28.93
N LEU A 11 -8.66 -25.07 -28.27
CA LEU A 11 -8.86 -24.17 -27.13
C LEU A 11 -9.62 -22.96 -27.67
N ILE A 12 -10.95 -23.03 -27.57
CA ILE A 12 -11.75 -21.83 -27.42
C ILE A 12 -11.21 -21.20 -26.14
N ALA A 13 -10.57 -20.03 -26.27
CA ALA A 13 -10.34 -19.16 -25.14
C ALA A 13 -11.72 -18.78 -24.61
N ALA A 14 -12.17 -19.49 -23.58
CA ALA A 14 -13.42 -19.16 -22.93
C ALA A 14 -13.21 -17.85 -22.17
N ASP A 15 -14.12 -16.89 -22.37
CA ASP A 15 -14.19 -15.68 -21.57
C ASP A 15 -14.75 -16.07 -20.19
N TRP A 16 -13.87 -16.55 -19.31
CA TRP A 16 -14.21 -16.79 -17.91
C TRP A 16 -14.34 -15.43 -17.21
N GLU A 17 -15.52 -15.15 -16.67
CA GLU A 17 -15.74 -13.95 -15.86
C GLU A 17 -15.03 -14.11 -14.50
N GLY A 18 -14.08 -13.21 -14.20
CA GLY A 18 -13.30 -13.22 -12.97
C GLY A 18 -14.04 -12.57 -11.80
N VAL A 19 -13.46 -12.69 -10.60
CA VAL A 19 -13.97 -11.97 -9.41
C VAL A 19 -13.94 -10.46 -9.69
N ARG A 20 -15.05 -9.79 -9.40
CA ARG A 20 -15.22 -8.34 -9.54
C ARG A 20 -15.92 -7.82 -8.28
N ILE A 21 -15.38 -6.78 -7.65
CA ILE A 21 -16.06 -6.07 -6.56
C ILE A 21 -15.87 -4.56 -6.74
N SER A 22 -16.83 -3.79 -6.22
CA SER A 22 -16.82 -2.33 -6.21
C SER A 22 -16.55 -1.76 -4.81
N VAL A 23 -15.82 -0.65 -4.75
CA VAL A 23 -15.65 0.20 -3.57
C VAL A 23 -16.14 1.61 -3.90
N GLY A 24 -16.89 2.24 -3.00
CA GLY A 24 -17.44 3.56 -3.24
C GLY A 24 -17.98 4.24 -1.98
N LEU A 25 -18.30 5.53 -2.10
CA LEU A 25 -18.90 6.31 -1.01
C LEU A 25 -20.35 5.89 -0.74
N GLU A 26 -21.03 5.36 -1.75
CA GLU A 26 -22.37 4.79 -1.74
C GLU A 26 -22.52 3.75 -2.87
N ASP A 27 -23.61 2.98 -2.87
CA ASP A 27 -24.01 2.03 -3.93
C ASP A 27 -22.90 1.08 -4.46
N ALA A 28 -22.06 0.57 -3.55
CA ALA A 28 -20.94 -0.34 -3.84
C ALA A 28 -20.96 -1.60 -2.95
N ASP A 29 -20.24 -2.66 -3.35
CA ASP A 29 -20.11 -3.90 -2.59
C ASP A 29 -19.40 -3.68 -1.23
N ILE A 30 -18.42 -2.78 -1.21
CA ILE A 30 -17.80 -2.24 0.00
C ILE A 30 -18.00 -0.73 0.02
N ILE A 31 -18.81 -0.24 0.95
CA ILE A 31 -19.02 1.19 1.16
C ILE A 31 -17.97 1.73 2.14
N GLY A 32 -17.24 2.78 1.74
CA GLY A 32 -16.25 3.45 2.57
C GLY A 32 -15.38 4.44 1.79
N ASP A 33 -14.78 5.37 2.52
CA ASP A 33 -14.10 6.58 2.05
C ASP A 33 -12.61 6.61 2.39
N ASP A 34 -11.98 5.46 2.63
CA ASP A 34 -10.59 5.39 3.12
C ASP A 34 -9.79 4.18 2.61
N ASN A 35 -8.50 4.16 2.95
CA ASN A 35 -7.58 3.07 2.60
C ASN A 35 -7.97 1.71 3.19
N ARG A 36 -8.80 1.63 4.23
CA ARG A 36 -9.24 0.35 4.83
C ARG A 36 -10.30 -0.32 3.96
N ALA A 37 -11.27 0.45 3.46
CA ALA A 37 -12.27 -0.04 2.51
C ALA A 37 -11.60 -0.52 1.21
N LEU A 38 -10.67 0.28 0.67
CA LEU A 38 -9.89 -0.07 -0.52
C LEU A 38 -9.02 -1.32 -0.30
N GLN A 39 -8.32 -1.42 0.84
CA GLN A 39 -7.46 -2.56 1.13
C GLN A 39 -8.26 -3.84 1.36
N ALA A 40 -9.42 -3.76 2.02
CA ALA A 40 -10.32 -4.91 2.20
C ALA A 40 -10.78 -5.50 0.86
N ALA A 41 -11.08 -4.64 -0.12
CA ALA A 41 -11.43 -5.08 -1.47
C ALA A 41 -10.27 -5.79 -2.17
N VAL A 42 -9.07 -5.20 -2.13
CA VAL A 42 -7.86 -5.77 -2.72
C VAL A 42 -7.50 -7.11 -2.09
N ASP A 43 -7.58 -7.23 -0.77
CA ASP A 43 -7.28 -8.48 -0.05
C ASP A 43 -8.34 -9.56 -0.29
N TYR A 44 -9.63 -9.19 -0.40
CA TYR A 44 -10.69 -10.13 -0.77
C TYR A 44 -10.49 -10.71 -2.17
N VAL A 45 -10.28 -9.85 -3.18
CA VAL A 45 -10.05 -10.28 -4.56
C VAL A 45 -8.78 -11.13 -4.69
N ALA A 46 -7.70 -10.72 -4.02
CA ALA A 46 -6.46 -11.50 -3.99
C ALA A 46 -6.63 -12.87 -3.31
N GLY A 47 -7.41 -12.93 -2.22
CA GLY A 47 -7.72 -14.18 -1.51
C GLY A 47 -8.49 -15.20 -2.35
N LEU A 48 -9.18 -14.75 -3.40
CA LEU A 48 -9.87 -15.59 -4.38
C LEU A 48 -9.02 -15.91 -5.64
N GLY A 49 -7.75 -15.50 -5.65
CA GLY A 49 -6.77 -15.79 -6.72
C GLY A 49 -6.51 -14.64 -7.69
N GLY A 50 -7.25 -13.54 -7.59
CA GLY A 50 -7.16 -12.38 -8.48
C GLY A 50 -8.51 -11.96 -9.07
N GLY A 51 -8.51 -10.84 -9.79
CA GLY A 51 -9.71 -10.22 -10.34
C GLY A 51 -9.64 -8.70 -10.38
N VAL A 52 -10.80 -8.06 -10.36
CA VAL A 52 -10.96 -6.61 -10.51
C VAL A 52 -11.53 -5.98 -9.24
N VAL A 53 -10.87 -4.93 -8.75
CA VAL A 53 -11.46 -3.95 -7.82
C VAL A 53 -11.80 -2.70 -8.62
N GLU A 54 -13.10 -2.38 -8.69
CA GLU A 54 -13.56 -1.09 -9.17
C GLU A 54 -13.64 -0.09 -8.03
N ILE A 55 -13.21 1.13 -8.28
CA ILE A 55 -13.28 2.23 -7.32
C ILE A 55 -14.18 3.29 -7.93
N GLY A 56 -15.19 3.72 -7.17
CA GLY A 56 -16.14 4.74 -7.56
C GLY A 56 -15.53 6.14 -7.65
N GLU A 57 -16.38 7.11 -7.97
CA GLU A 57 -16.04 8.53 -7.85
C GLU A 57 -16.00 8.93 -6.37
N GLY A 58 -15.10 9.84 -6.02
CA GLY A 58 -14.91 10.30 -4.65
C GLY A 58 -13.46 10.52 -4.28
N GLU A 59 -13.27 11.18 -3.13
CA GLU A 59 -12.00 11.25 -2.41
C GLU A 59 -11.94 10.10 -1.39
N PHE A 60 -10.81 9.39 -1.38
CA PHE A 60 -10.54 8.32 -0.43
C PHE A 60 -9.33 8.73 0.43
N LEU A 61 -9.55 8.83 1.75
CA LEU A 61 -8.52 9.24 2.71
C LEU A 61 -7.50 8.12 2.93
N MET A 62 -6.23 8.46 2.75
CA MET A 62 -5.11 7.53 2.88
C MET A 62 -4.34 7.81 4.16
N GLU A 63 -4.54 7.01 5.21
CA GLU A 63 -3.72 6.96 6.43
C GLU A 63 -2.61 5.89 6.36
N ASP A 64 -2.69 4.94 5.43
CA ASP A 64 -1.62 4.02 4.98
C ASP A 64 -1.67 3.87 3.43
N SER A 65 -0.66 3.23 2.84
CA SER A 65 -0.66 2.81 1.43
C SER A 65 -1.85 1.90 1.12
N LEU A 66 -2.37 1.98 -0.11
CA LEU A 66 -3.04 0.86 -0.74
C LEU A 66 -1.97 -0.17 -1.15
N HIS A 67 -1.89 -1.28 -0.42
CA HIS A 67 -0.91 -2.34 -0.67
C HIS A 67 -1.46 -3.32 -1.71
N LEU A 68 -0.87 -3.27 -2.90
CA LEU A 68 -1.17 -4.12 -4.04
C LEU A 68 -0.99 -5.62 -3.71
N ARG A 69 -1.68 -6.45 -4.49
CA ARG A 69 -1.59 -7.91 -4.47
C ARG A 69 -1.47 -8.42 -5.90
N SER A 70 -0.83 -9.56 -6.08
CA SER A 70 -0.67 -10.17 -7.40
C SER A 70 -2.03 -10.54 -8.02
N ASN A 71 -2.13 -10.45 -9.34
CA ASN A 71 -3.33 -10.76 -10.12
C ASN A 71 -4.56 -9.87 -9.82
N VAL A 72 -4.36 -8.70 -9.18
CA VAL A 72 -5.44 -7.74 -8.92
C VAL A 72 -5.31 -6.53 -9.85
N THR A 73 -6.41 -6.20 -10.52
CA THR A 73 -6.56 -5.00 -11.36
C THR A 73 -7.40 -3.95 -10.63
N LEU A 74 -6.88 -2.73 -10.50
CA LEU A 74 -7.58 -1.58 -9.92
C LEU A 74 -8.10 -0.65 -11.03
N ILE A 75 -9.39 -0.33 -11.00
CA ILE A 75 -10.05 0.52 -12.01
C ILE A 75 -10.86 1.61 -11.32
N GLY A 76 -10.36 2.85 -11.33
CA GLY A 76 -11.14 4.02 -10.91
C GLY A 76 -12.00 4.61 -12.04
N ARG A 77 -12.33 5.90 -11.91
CA ARG A 77 -13.15 6.69 -12.85
C ARG A 77 -12.40 7.87 -13.49
N GLY A 78 -11.07 7.82 -13.46
CA GLY A 78 -10.21 8.84 -14.05
C GLY A 78 -9.91 9.93 -13.03
N GLU A 79 -10.15 11.18 -13.40
CA GLU A 79 -9.86 12.33 -12.53
C GLU A 79 -10.78 12.38 -11.28
N THR A 80 -11.93 11.71 -11.32
CA THR A 80 -12.96 11.71 -10.25
C THR A 80 -12.74 10.65 -9.16
N THR A 81 -11.79 9.72 -9.32
CA THR A 81 -11.37 8.80 -8.24
C THR A 81 -10.04 9.27 -7.67
N ILE A 82 -10.04 9.85 -6.47
CA ILE A 82 -8.88 10.54 -5.90
C ILE A 82 -8.43 9.85 -4.61
N LEU A 83 -7.20 9.35 -4.57
CA LEU A 83 -6.57 8.89 -3.33
C LEU A 83 -5.82 10.07 -2.67
N VAL A 84 -6.31 10.53 -1.53
CA VAL A 84 -5.83 11.76 -0.86
C VAL A 84 -4.99 11.42 0.37
N LYS A 85 -3.73 11.86 0.40
CA LYS A 85 -2.84 11.67 1.54
C LYS A 85 -3.31 12.43 2.78
N SER A 86 -3.43 11.75 3.91
CA SER A 86 -3.65 12.37 5.22
C SER A 86 -2.60 13.44 5.57
N ASP A 87 -2.94 14.39 6.44
CA ASP A 87 -1.97 15.36 6.97
C ASP A 87 -0.84 14.65 7.72
N GLY A 88 0.39 14.89 7.29
CA GLY A 88 1.58 14.28 7.86
C GLY A 88 1.84 14.73 9.30
N PHE A 89 2.60 13.91 10.00
CA PHE A 89 3.16 14.21 11.32
C PHE A 89 4.41 13.37 11.55
N GLN A 90 5.15 13.70 12.59
CA GLN A 90 6.34 12.98 12.98
C GLN A 90 6.57 13.02 14.50
N SER A 91 7.33 12.06 15.00
CA SER A 91 7.90 12.11 16.35
C SER A 91 9.29 11.47 16.34
N GLU A 92 10.20 12.01 17.13
CA GLU A 92 11.53 11.42 17.33
C GLU A 92 11.41 10.07 18.05
N LEU A 93 12.30 9.14 17.74
CA LEU A 93 12.44 7.90 18.52
C LEU A 93 13.12 8.22 19.86
N ILE A 94 12.77 7.48 20.90
CA ILE A 94 13.42 7.57 22.22
C ILE A 94 14.31 6.37 22.55
N LEU A 95 14.26 5.34 21.71
CA LEU A 95 15.17 4.19 21.70
C LEU A 95 15.76 4.07 20.29
N ASP A 96 17.01 3.61 20.22
CA ASP A 96 17.61 3.18 18.96
C ASP A 96 16.80 2.00 18.40
N GLY A 97 16.55 1.97 17.09
CA GLY A 97 15.88 0.85 16.42
C GLY A 97 16.89 0.02 15.66
N ASP A 98 17.05 -1.25 16.02
CA ASP A 98 18.08 -2.14 15.46
C ASP A 98 17.63 -2.77 14.12
N TYR A 99 18.57 -3.02 13.20
CA TYR A 99 18.26 -3.76 11.96
C TYR A 99 17.58 -5.10 12.25
N GLY A 100 16.42 -5.33 11.62
CA GLY A 100 15.63 -6.54 11.82
C GLY A 100 14.57 -6.46 12.92
N GLU A 101 14.57 -5.42 13.77
CA GLU A 101 13.54 -5.22 14.78
C GLU A 101 12.16 -4.91 14.15
N GLU A 102 11.06 -5.31 14.80
CA GLU A 102 9.68 -5.14 14.34
C GLU A 102 8.86 -4.18 15.21
N GLN A 103 9.54 -3.25 15.89
CA GLN A 103 8.91 -2.25 16.75
C GLN A 103 9.68 -0.92 16.72
N ILE A 104 9.02 0.14 17.19
CA ILE A 104 9.60 1.46 17.43
C ILE A 104 9.02 2.06 18.71
N THR A 105 9.76 2.91 19.40
CA THR A 105 9.27 3.67 20.56
C THR A 105 9.47 5.17 20.33
N VAL A 106 8.38 5.95 20.34
CA VAL A 106 8.35 7.37 19.99
C VAL A 106 8.23 8.29 21.22
N ALA A 107 8.64 9.55 21.08
CA ALA A 107 8.52 10.55 22.14
C ALA A 107 7.07 11.06 22.33
N ASP A 108 6.32 11.17 21.23
CA ASP A 108 4.91 11.61 21.21
C ASP A 108 4.08 10.61 20.39
N PRO A 109 3.27 9.76 21.05
CA PRO A 109 2.41 8.79 20.40
C PRO A 109 1.05 9.37 19.95
N SER A 110 0.73 10.64 20.25
CA SER A 110 -0.65 11.18 20.22
C SER A 110 -1.39 11.02 18.89
N ARG A 111 -0.67 10.99 17.76
CA ARG A 111 -1.24 10.78 16.42
C ARG A 111 -0.96 9.38 15.84
N PHE A 112 -0.10 8.57 16.46
CA PHE A 112 0.21 7.22 16.01
C PHE A 112 -0.91 6.25 16.43
N LYS A 113 -1.38 5.43 15.48
CA LYS A 113 -2.51 4.51 15.67
C LYS A 113 -2.26 3.20 14.95
N VAL A 114 -2.88 2.12 15.41
CA VAL A 114 -2.91 0.85 14.66
C VAL A 114 -3.65 1.04 13.34
N GLY A 115 -3.08 0.53 12.25
CA GLY A 115 -3.63 0.59 10.89
C GLY A 115 -3.05 1.69 9.99
N ILE A 116 -2.19 2.58 10.50
CA ILE A 116 -1.61 3.68 9.71
C ILE A 116 -0.21 3.32 9.16
N GLY A 117 0.13 3.93 8.04
CA GLY A 117 1.44 3.84 7.41
C GLY A 117 2.45 4.77 8.08
N VAL A 118 3.69 4.30 8.21
CA VAL A 118 4.81 5.07 8.75
C VAL A 118 6.10 4.82 7.98
N THR A 119 6.97 5.83 7.92
CA THR A 119 8.39 5.63 7.68
C THR A 119 9.21 5.75 8.94
N ILE A 120 10.31 4.99 9.00
CA ILE A 120 11.36 5.11 10.01
C ILE A 120 12.67 5.45 9.29
N LEU A 121 13.36 6.48 9.77
CA LEU A 121 14.61 7.01 9.24
C LEU A 121 15.41 7.75 10.33
N ASP A 122 16.69 7.98 10.08
CA ASP A 122 17.57 8.90 10.80
C ASP A 122 18.34 9.76 9.78
N ASP A 123 19.18 10.70 10.22
CA ASP A 123 19.92 11.62 9.33
C ASP A 123 20.95 10.91 8.42
N ARG A 124 21.21 9.61 8.64
CA ARG A 124 22.16 8.80 7.86
C ARG A 124 21.45 7.82 6.92
N SER A 125 20.19 7.49 7.21
CA SER A 125 19.42 6.43 6.56
C SER A 125 18.42 6.99 5.55
N GLY A 126 18.85 7.00 4.28
CA GLY A 126 18.03 7.43 3.15
C GLY A 126 17.81 6.36 2.09
N GLY A 127 16.88 6.63 1.18
CA GLY A 127 16.59 5.78 0.03
C GLY A 127 16.00 4.43 0.45
N PHE A 128 16.62 3.33 0.02
CA PHE A 128 16.14 1.99 0.38
C PHE A 128 16.28 1.67 1.88
N HIS A 129 17.21 2.34 2.58
CA HIS A 129 17.38 2.22 4.04
C HIS A 129 16.29 2.94 4.84
N THR A 130 15.40 3.73 4.22
CA THR A 130 14.17 4.17 4.89
C THR A 130 13.20 2.98 4.96
N THR A 131 12.79 2.60 6.16
CA THR A 131 11.73 1.60 6.36
C THR A 131 10.38 2.24 6.04
N VAL A 132 9.49 1.49 5.39
CA VAL A 132 8.08 1.87 5.19
C VAL A 132 7.22 0.70 5.64
N ALA A 133 6.41 0.89 6.67
CA ALA A 133 5.64 -0.16 7.32
C ALA A 133 4.28 0.34 7.80
N THR A 134 3.39 -0.58 8.18
CA THR A 134 2.11 -0.29 8.83
C THR A 134 2.22 -0.62 10.31
N ILE A 135 1.67 0.22 11.18
CA ILE A 135 1.54 -0.09 12.62
C ILE A 135 0.45 -1.15 12.83
N ILE A 136 0.77 -2.24 13.51
CA ILE A 136 -0.13 -3.39 13.73
C ILE A 136 -0.48 -3.65 15.20
N ALA A 137 0.27 -3.09 16.15
CA ALA A 137 -0.08 -3.08 17.57
C ALA A 137 0.56 -1.88 18.27
N SER A 138 0.05 -1.53 19.46
CA SER A 138 0.53 -0.42 20.27
C SER A 138 0.51 -0.80 21.75
N ASP A 139 1.55 -0.40 22.49
CA ASP A 139 1.64 -0.41 23.94
C ASP A 139 2.24 0.93 24.41
N GLU A 140 1.39 1.78 24.99
CA GLU A 140 1.67 3.20 25.27
C GLU A 140 2.30 3.98 24.10
N ASN A 141 3.63 4.14 24.10
CA ASN A 141 4.40 4.82 23.05
C ASN A 141 5.27 3.89 22.21
N THR A 142 5.17 2.57 22.43
CA THR A 142 5.83 1.53 21.65
C THR A 142 4.85 0.93 20.65
N PHE A 143 5.26 0.78 19.40
CA PHE A 143 4.42 0.34 18.29
C PHE A 143 5.07 -0.82 17.55
N ARG A 144 4.34 -1.91 17.36
CA ARG A 144 4.77 -2.99 16.46
C ARG A 144 4.44 -2.65 15.02
N ILE A 145 5.36 -2.97 14.11
CA ILE A 145 5.25 -2.70 12.68
C ILE A 145 5.23 -4.01 11.86
N ASN A 146 4.57 -4.01 10.70
CA ASN A 146 4.39 -5.21 9.86
C ASN A 146 5.61 -5.63 9.02
N ARG A 147 6.74 -4.94 9.17
CA ARG A 147 7.99 -5.19 8.42
C ARG A 147 9.19 -4.87 9.32
N PRO A 148 10.29 -5.63 9.23
CA PRO A 148 11.50 -5.34 9.99
C PRO A 148 12.17 -4.04 9.54
N LEU A 149 12.81 -3.36 10.49
CA LEU A 149 13.68 -2.20 10.25
C LEU A 149 14.80 -2.55 9.26
N GLN A 150 14.96 -1.71 8.23
CA GLN A 150 15.85 -1.91 7.07
C GLN A 150 17.29 -1.38 7.28
N ALA A 151 17.54 -0.70 8.40
CA ALA A 151 18.83 -0.20 8.85
C ALA A 151 18.76 0.01 10.38
N ASP A 152 19.90 0.26 11.01
CA ASP A 152 19.95 0.77 12.38
C ASP A 152 19.58 2.26 12.38
N TYR A 153 18.58 2.67 13.14
CA TYR A 153 18.17 4.07 13.29
C TYR A 153 18.50 4.54 14.70
N LEU A 154 19.54 5.36 14.84
CA LEU A 154 19.98 5.79 16.17
C LEU A 154 19.41 7.16 16.54
N VAL A 155 18.93 7.29 17.78
CA VAL A 155 18.49 8.54 18.41
C VAL A 155 19.61 9.58 18.36
N SER A 156 20.87 9.15 18.49
CA SER A 156 22.06 10.00 18.34
C SER A 156 22.25 10.63 16.94
N ALA A 157 21.48 10.19 15.95
CA ALA A 157 21.43 10.74 14.59
C ALA A 157 20.01 11.21 14.21
N ASN A 158 19.23 11.65 15.20
CA ASN A 158 17.86 12.18 15.03
C ASN A 158 16.90 11.17 14.37
N ALA A 159 16.95 9.90 14.80
CA ALA A 159 16.00 8.89 14.37
C ALA A 159 14.55 9.29 14.70
N LYS A 160 13.64 9.12 13.73
CA LYS A 160 12.24 9.52 13.85
C LYS A 160 11.30 8.59 13.08
N ALA A 161 10.05 8.58 13.53
CA ALA A 161 8.93 8.00 12.80
C ALA A 161 8.06 9.12 12.19
N GLN A 162 7.59 8.94 10.97
CA GLN A 162 6.74 9.90 10.25
C GLN A 162 5.53 9.19 9.64
N ASN A 163 4.34 9.82 9.62
CA ASN A 163 3.20 9.34 8.83
C ASN A 163 3.35 9.74 7.36
N THR A 164 4.37 9.18 6.72
CA THR A 164 4.66 9.29 5.29
C THR A 164 4.81 7.89 4.70
N PHE A 165 4.33 7.74 3.47
CA PHE A 165 4.29 6.48 2.74
C PHE A 165 3.92 6.79 1.28
N PRO A 166 4.26 5.89 0.32
CA PRO A 166 3.71 5.96 -1.02
C PRO A 166 2.22 5.62 -0.99
N ILE A 167 1.39 6.31 -1.78
CA ILE A 167 -0.08 6.15 -1.72
C ILE A 167 -0.52 4.79 -2.22
N ILE A 168 0.15 4.26 -3.24
CA ILE A 168 0.04 2.87 -3.66
C ILE A 168 1.39 2.19 -3.48
N SER A 169 1.42 1.01 -2.86
CA SER A 169 2.67 0.26 -2.65
C SER A 169 2.54 -1.20 -3.11
N GLY A 170 3.56 -1.71 -3.80
CA GLY A 170 3.63 -3.11 -4.25
C GLY A 170 4.97 -3.73 -3.88
N TYR A 171 4.94 -4.88 -3.22
CA TYR A 171 6.13 -5.61 -2.79
C TYR A 171 6.02 -7.05 -3.27
N TYR A 172 6.95 -7.49 -4.14
CA TYR A 172 6.98 -8.84 -4.72
C TYR A 172 5.69 -9.25 -5.46
N VAL A 173 4.95 -8.27 -5.99
CA VAL A 173 3.67 -8.48 -6.71
C VAL A 173 3.86 -8.76 -8.20
N GLU A 174 2.93 -9.47 -8.81
CA GLU A 174 2.94 -9.69 -10.26
C GLU A 174 1.55 -9.69 -10.91
N ASN A 175 1.49 -9.34 -12.19
CA ASN A 175 0.26 -9.25 -12.99
C ASN A 175 -0.74 -8.26 -12.35
N VAL A 176 -0.32 -6.99 -12.24
CA VAL A 176 -1.12 -5.91 -11.64
C VAL A 176 -1.40 -4.85 -12.70
N GLU A 177 -2.64 -4.39 -12.78
CA GLU A 177 -3.03 -3.24 -13.59
C GLU A 177 -3.64 -2.17 -12.67
N ILE A 178 -3.27 -0.92 -12.87
CA ILE A 178 -3.83 0.24 -12.17
C ILE A 178 -4.23 1.23 -13.24
N ARG A 179 -5.48 1.68 -13.27
CA ARG A 179 -5.91 2.70 -14.24
C ARG A 179 -7.03 3.59 -13.74
N GLY A 180 -7.04 4.83 -14.22
CA GLY A 180 -8.08 5.81 -13.95
C GLY A 180 -8.17 6.19 -12.47
N ILE A 181 -7.04 6.37 -11.79
CA ILE A 181 -6.97 6.79 -10.38
C ILE A 181 -6.05 8.02 -10.30
N SER A 182 -6.57 9.10 -9.73
CA SER A 182 -5.81 10.27 -9.32
C SER A 182 -5.18 10.07 -7.94
N ILE A 183 -4.01 10.68 -7.72
CA ILE A 183 -3.33 10.69 -6.42
C ILE A 183 -3.05 12.13 -6.02
N ASP A 184 -3.62 12.59 -4.92
CA ASP A 184 -3.16 13.81 -4.24
C ASP A 184 -2.23 13.43 -3.09
N GLY A 185 -0.95 13.80 -3.23
CA GLY A 185 0.07 13.57 -2.21
C GLY A 185 0.02 14.53 -1.03
N ASN A 186 -0.92 15.49 -0.97
CA ASN A 186 -1.07 16.51 0.08
C ASN A 186 0.29 17.11 0.51
N ARG A 187 1.10 17.49 -0.50
CA ARG A 187 2.53 17.78 -0.33
C ARG A 187 2.79 18.93 0.64
N GLN A 188 1.89 19.89 0.72
CA GLN A 188 2.06 21.09 1.56
C GLN A 188 1.96 20.77 3.06
N ASN A 189 1.25 19.68 3.42
CA ASN A 189 1.01 19.27 4.81
C ASN A 189 1.76 17.97 5.19
N ASN A 190 2.73 17.53 4.40
CA ASN A 190 3.48 16.29 4.64
C ASN A 190 5.00 16.54 4.66
N PRO A 191 5.76 15.95 5.60
CA PRO A 191 7.21 16.06 5.61
C PRO A 191 7.83 15.32 4.42
N PRO A 192 9.05 15.71 3.97
CA PRO A 192 9.68 15.10 2.81
C PRO A 192 10.12 13.66 3.11
N ILE A 193 9.77 12.75 2.20
CA ILE A 193 10.21 11.34 2.18
C ILE A 193 11.17 11.14 1.00
N THR A 194 12.26 10.40 1.21
CA THR A 194 13.37 10.31 0.25
C THR A 194 12.98 9.56 -1.04
N GLY A 195 13.65 9.89 -2.16
CA GLY A 195 13.22 9.53 -3.52
C GLY A 195 13.11 8.05 -3.87
N CYS A 196 13.64 7.12 -3.06
CA CYS A 196 13.40 5.68 -3.28
C CYS A 196 12.09 5.18 -2.67
N ARG A 197 11.44 5.94 -1.78
CA ARG A 197 10.18 5.55 -1.10
C ARG A 197 9.06 6.59 -1.28
N GLY A 198 9.43 7.86 -1.51
CA GLY A 198 8.55 9.03 -1.52
C GLY A 198 7.81 9.34 -2.82
N ALA A 199 7.37 8.32 -3.55
CA ALA A 199 6.59 8.47 -4.79
C ALA A 199 5.10 8.22 -4.54
N GLY A 200 4.21 8.71 -5.42
CA GLY A 200 2.78 8.38 -5.34
C GLY A 200 2.52 6.87 -5.48
N ILE A 201 3.32 6.19 -6.30
CA ILE A 201 3.32 4.74 -6.45
C ILE A 201 4.74 4.21 -6.23
N PHE A 202 4.90 3.21 -5.37
CA PHE A 202 6.17 2.52 -5.11
C PHE A 202 6.06 1.02 -5.42
N LEU A 203 6.96 0.49 -6.22
CA LEU A 203 7.01 -0.92 -6.59
C LEU A 203 8.40 -1.52 -6.30
N TYR A 204 8.46 -2.57 -5.49
CA TYR A 204 9.68 -3.33 -5.20
C TYR A 204 9.58 -4.76 -5.71
N ARG A 205 10.50 -5.14 -6.61
CA ARG A 205 10.57 -6.47 -7.24
C ARG A 205 9.24 -6.93 -7.86
N ALA A 206 8.50 -6.00 -8.45
CA ALA A 206 7.25 -6.30 -9.13
C ALA A 206 7.49 -6.79 -10.58
N ARG A 207 6.55 -7.57 -11.14
CA ARG A 207 6.58 -8.07 -12.52
C ARG A 207 5.25 -7.84 -13.23
N ASN A 208 5.26 -7.63 -14.55
CA ASN A 208 4.04 -7.46 -15.35
C ASN A 208 3.05 -6.45 -14.71
N VAL A 209 3.54 -5.22 -14.49
CA VAL A 209 2.72 -4.15 -13.91
C VAL A 209 2.40 -3.10 -14.98
N HIS A 210 1.12 -2.73 -15.08
CA HIS A 210 0.60 -1.73 -15.98
C HIS A 210 -0.02 -0.57 -15.17
N ILE A 211 0.34 0.66 -15.53
CA ILE A 211 -0.09 1.94 -14.93
C ILE A 211 -0.27 2.94 -16.07
#